data_AF-A0A2H6MWQ7-F1
#
_entry.id   AF-A0A2H6MWQ7-F1
#
_cell.length_a   1.000
_cell.length_b   1.000
_cell.length_c   1.000
_cell.angle_alpha   90.00
_cell.angle_beta   90.00
_cell.angle_gamma   90.00
#
_symmetry.space_group_name_H-M   'P 1'
#
loop_
_entity.id
_entity.type
_entity.pdbx_description
1 polymer ?
#
loop_
_entity_poly.entity_id
_entity_poly.type
_entity_poly.pdbx_seq_one_letter_code
_entity_poly.pdbx_strand_id
1 'polypeptide(L)'
;ARAMPRKEEEVIWGAMDTLTVYHHIFLQYLNQTRNVVNEKCSGMEPWQVIASTIAATLLIVKIHMFLFQSESLTSRFKKWFFRFIRKLPIIGHIIKQQIYKTLDEMSAKLPFLQDQKNYLTSLPATGLSQPELLKKMKEYSTSGNVHWEDCKVSGTVYSGDEKLVNLLVKVYEEFAWANPLHPDIFPGVRKMEAEVVRMACTLFHGGPKSCGTMTSGGTESILLVCKAYRDLAYEKGIKYPEMLVPISAHAAFDKAAHYFRIKIVRIPLTELMQVDVKVLSWHFQMFPIHFELNRVIEPLRDAGGWK
;
A
#
# COMPACT_ATOMS: atom_id res chain seq x y z
N ALA A 1 10.23 -13.45 61.29
CA ALA A 1 9.09 -13.82 60.44
C ALA A 1 7.84 -13.11 60.98
N ARG A 2 7.37 -12.05 60.30
CA ARG A 2 6.11 -11.39 60.69
C ARG A 2 4.96 -12.30 60.26
N ALA A 3 4.16 -12.75 61.23
CA ALA A 3 2.95 -13.51 60.96
C ALA A 3 1.96 -12.65 60.16
N MET A 4 1.44 -13.20 59.06
CA MET A 4 0.38 -12.55 58.29
C MET A 4 -0.86 -12.34 59.18
N PRO A 5 -1.60 -11.23 59.00
CA PRO A 5 -2.85 -11.00 59.72
C PRO A 5 -3.90 -12.05 59.34
N ARG A 6 -4.53 -12.66 60.34
CA ARG A 6 -5.51 -13.77 60.27
C ARG A 6 -6.67 -13.56 59.25
N LYS A 7 -6.97 -12.31 58.88
CA LYS A 7 -7.96 -11.96 57.84
C LYS A 7 -7.49 -12.24 56.41
N GLU A 8 -6.19 -12.16 56.13
CA GLU A 8 -5.64 -12.46 54.80
C GLU A 8 -5.63 -13.98 54.54
N GLU A 9 -5.40 -14.79 55.58
CA GLU A 9 -5.49 -16.26 55.47
C GLU A 9 -6.91 -16.74 55.16
N GLU A 10 -7.95 -16.22 55.82
CA GLU A 10 -9.35 -16.60 55.54
C GLU A 10 -9.79 -16.23 54.11
N VAL A 11 -9.32 -15.09 53.59
CA VAL A 11 -9.63 -14.67 52.21
C VAL A 11 -8.92 -15.57 51.18
N ILE A 12 -7.67 -15.96 51.43
CA ILE A 12 -6.92 -16.88 50.56
C ILE A 12 -7.54 -18.28 50.58
N TRP A 13 -7.92 -18.79 51.75
CA TRP A 13 -8.60 -20.09 51.88
C TRP A 13 -9.99 -20.08 51.22
N GLY A 14 -10.77 -19.02 51.37
CA GLY A 14 -12.06 -18.87 50.67
C GLY A 14 -11.93 -18.70 49.14
N ALA A 15 -10.85 -18.05 48.67
CA ALA A 15 -10.53 -17.98 47.24
C ALA A 15 -10.08 -19.35 46.69
N MET A 16 -9.35 -20.14 47.48
CA MET A 16 -8.94 -21.49 47.12
C MET A 16 -10.14 -22.45 47.04
N ASP A 17 -11.10 -22.31 47.96
CA ASP A 17 -12.30 -23.14 48.05
C ASP A 17 -13.34 -22.79 46.96
N THR A 18 -13.42 -21.52 46.57
CA THR A 18 -14.22 -21.15 45.38
C THR A 18 -13.58 -21.66 44.09
N LEU A 19 -12.25 -21.59 43.96
CA LEU A 19 -11.53 -22.13 42.80
C LEU A 19 -11.70 -23.66 42.66
N THR A 20 -11.68 -24.42 43.75
CA THR A 20 -11.92 -25.87 43.73
C THR A 20 -13.35 -26.23 43.34
N VAL A 21 -14.33 -25.42 43.76
CA VAL A 21 -15.74 -25.57 43.34
C VAL A 21 -15.89 -25.28 41.84
N TYR A 22 -15.35 -24.18 41.33
CA TYR A 22 -15.36 -23.89 39.89
C TYR A 22 -14.65 -24.98 39.07
N HIS A 23 -13.55 -25.52 39.60
CA HIS A 23 -12.83 -26.63 38.99
C HIS A 23 -13.68 -27.92 38.92
N HIS A 24 -14.41 -28.26 39.99
CA HIS A 24 -15.31 -29.41 39.99
C HIS A 24 -16.49 -29.25 39.04
N ILE A 25 -17.11 -28.06 39.02
CA ILE A 25 -18.19 -27.73 38.09
C ILE A 25 -17.68 -27.86 36.65
N PHE A 26 -16.50 -27.30 36.36
CA PHE A 26 -15.86 -27.41 35.05
C PHE A 26 -15.62 -28.87 34.64
N LEU A 27 -15.03 -29.69 35.52
CA LEU A 27 -14.80 -31.12 35.25
C LEU A 27 -16.10 -31.91 35.03
N GLN A 28 -17.16 -31.57 35.77
CA GLN A 28 -18.47 -32.20 35.58
C GLN A 28 -19.04 -31.90 34.19
N TYR A 29 -19.01 -30.63 33.74
CA TYR A 29 -19.42 -30.25 32.39
C TYR A 29 -18.53 -30.90 31.32
N LEU A 30 -17.22 -31.02 31.58
CA LEU A 30 -16.28 -31.65 30.66
C LEU A 30 -16.58 -33.15 30.51
N ASN A 31 -16.86 -33.85 31.61
CA ASN A 31 -17.24 -35.26 31.58
C ASN A 31 -18.61 -35.49 30.93
N GLN A 32 -19.60 -34.62 31.17
CA GLN A 32 -20.88 -34.68 30.48
C GLN A 32 -20.70 -34.49 28.97
N THR A 33 -19.89 -33.52 28.57
CA THR A 33 -19.60 -33.25 27.15
C THR A 33 -18.86 -34.44 26.52
N ARG A 34 -17.88 -35.02 27.22
CA ARG A 34 -17.16 -36.22 26.79
C ARG A 34 -18.09 -37.39 26.54
N ASN A 35 -19.01 -37.64 27.47
CA ASN A 35 -19.95 -38.76 27.35
C ASN A 35 -20.91 -38.56 26.17
N VAL A 36 -21.43 -37.35 25.96
CA VAL A 36 -22.30 -37.03 24.81
C VAL A 36 -21.55 -37.18 23.46
N VAL A 37 -20.29 -36.76 23.40
CA VAL A 37 -19.46 -36.92 22.19
C VAL A 37 -19.17 -38.40 21.92
N ASN A 38 -18.77 -39.15 22.94
CA ASN A 38 -18.51 -40.60 22.81
C ASN A 38 -19.76 -41.38 22.41
N GLU A 39 -20.93 -41.03 22.94
CA GLU A 39 -22.20 -41.66 22.58
C GLU A 39 -22.55 -41.39 21.11
N LYS A 40 -22.40 -40.14 20.63
CA LYS A 40 -22.60 -39.77 19.22
C LYS A 40 -21.58 -40.37 18.26
N CYS A 41 -20.35 -40.62 18.72
CA CYS A 41 -19.28 -41.20 17.91
C CYS A 41 -19.12 -42.73 18.08
N SER A 42 -19.99 -43.37 18.88
CA SER A 42 -19.87 -44.78 19.26
C SER A 42 -19.86 -45.77 18.09
N GLY A 43 -20.46 -45.41 16.96
CA GLY A 43 -20.49 -46.21 15.73
C GLY A 43 -19.45 -45.83 14.67
N MET A 44 -18.51 -44.93 14.97
CA MET A 44 -17.51 -44.44 14.01
C MET A 44 -16.13 -45.03 14.29
N GLU A 45 -15.41 -45.39 13.23
CA GLU A 45 -14.02 -45.83 13.36
C GLU A 45 -13.10 -44.64 13.73
N PRO A 46 -11.99 -44.87 14.46
CA PRO A 46 -11.12 -43.79 14.94
C PRO A 46 -10.64 -42.83 13.84
N TRP A 47 -10.35 -43.34 12.63
CA TRP A 47 -9.92 -42.51 11.50
C TRP A 47 -11.05 -41.60 10.98
N GLN A 48 -12.32 -42.02 11.07
CA GLN A 48 -13.48 -41.23 10.63
C GLN A 48 -13.73 -40.06 11.59
N VAL A 49 -13.51 -40.27 12.88
CA VAL A 49 -13.56 -39.20 13.89
C VAL A 49 -12.46 -38.18 13.62
N ILE A 50 -11.23 -38.63 13.37
CA ILE A 50 -10.10 -37.74 13.02
C ILE A 50 -10.40 -36.97 11.73
N ALA A 51 -10.83 -37.65 10.67
CA ALA A 51 -11.12 -37.04 9.38
C ALA A 51 -12.27 -36.03 9.44
N SER A 52 -13.36 -36.35 10.14
CA SER A 52 -14.50 -35.45 10.33
C SER A 52 -14.14 -34.24 11.17
N THR A 53 -13.30 -34.40 12.19
CA THR A 53 -12.80 -33.29 13.00
C THR A 53 -11.92 -32.36 12.16
N ILE A 54 -10.97 -32.90 11.38
CA ILE A 54 -10.13 -32.11 10.46
C ILE A 54 -11.01 -31.37 9.45
N ALA A 55 -11.98 -32.05 8.83
CA ALA A 55 -12.88 -31.44 7.85
C ALA A 55 -13.73 -30.32 8.47
N ALA A 56 -14.27 -30.53 9.68
CA ALA A 56 -15.04 -29.52 10.40
C ALA A 56 -14.19 -28.31 10.79
N THR A 57 -12.97 -28.54 11.31
CA THR A 57 -12.04 -27.46 11.64
C THR A 57 -11.65 -26.65 10.39
N LEU A 58 -11.32 -27.32 9.28
CA LEU A 58 -11.03 -26.65 8.01
C LEU A 58 -12.24 -25.87 7.49
N LEU A 59 -13.45 -26.42 7.61
CA LEU A 59 -14.68 -25.73 7.24
C LEU A 59 -14.91 -24.48 8.09
N ILE A 60 -14.76 -24.58 9.42
CA ILE A 60 -14.91 -23.46 10.35
C ILE A 60 -13.87 -22.38 10.06
N VAL A 61 -12.59 -22.75 9.89
CA VAL A 61 -11.52 -21.82 9.51
C VAL A 61 -11.84 -21.15 8.18
N LYS A 62 -12.32 -21.91 7.19
CA LYS A 62 -12.68 -21.37 5.87
C LYS A 62 -13.88 -20.42 5.95
N ILE A 63 -14.90 -20.73 6.75
CA ILE A 63 -16.05 -19.86 6.98
C ILE A 63 -15.62 -18.60 7.72
N HIS A 64 -14.82 -18.72 8.78
CA HIS A 64 -14.27 -17.59 9.50
C HIS A 64 -13.43 -16.69 8.58
N MET A 65 -12.51 -17.28 7.82
CA MET A 65 -11.72 -16.57 6.82
C MET A 65 -12.55 -16.01 5.67
N PHE A 66 -13.76 -16.50 5.41
CA PHE A 66 -14.66 -15.97 4.39
C PHE A 66 -15.50 -14.81 4.91
N LEU A 67 -15.95 -14.87 6.17
CA LEU A 67 -16.76 -13.84 6.80
C LEU A 67 -15.92 -12.63 7.21
N PHE A 68 -14.72 -12.86 7.73
CA PHE A 68 -13.81 -11.81 8.22
C PHE A 68 -12.71 -11.48 7.20
N GLN A 69 -13.09 -11.19 5.95
CA GLN A 69 -12.16 -10.68 4.92
C GLN A 69 -12.13 -9.14 4.89
N SER A 70 -11.10 -8.59 4.24
CA SER A 70 -10.95 -7.14 4.02
C SER A 70 -12.10 -6.51 3.24
N GLU A 71 -12.80 -7.28 2.42
CA GLU A 71 -13.91 -6.79 1.59
C GLU A 71 -15.25 -7.10 2.25
N SER A 72 -16.08 -6.07 2.41
CA SER A 72 -17.44 -6.24 2.91
C SER A 72 -18.26 -7.18 2.03
N LEU A 73 -19.17 -7.95 2.63
CA LEU A 73 -20.07 -8.86 1.92
C LEU A 73 -20.84 -8.15 0.80
N THR A 74 -21.24 -6.89 1.02
CA THR A 74 -21.92 -6.04 0.03
C THR A 74 -21.02 -5.75 -1.17
N SER A 75 -19.75 -5.40 -0.96
CA SER A 75 -18.78 -5.20 -2.05
C SER A 75 -18.58 -6.48 -2.86
N ARG A 76 -18.50 -7.63 -2.18
CA ARG A 76 -18.33 -8.93 -2.83
C ARG A 76 -19.52 -9.32 -3.69
N PHE A 77 -20.73 -9.20 -3.14
CA PHE A 77 -21.96 -9.42 -3.88
C PHE A 77 -22.07 -8.45 -5.05
N LYS A 78 -21.80 -7.17 -4.85
CA LYS A 78 -21.76 -6.14 -5.90
C LYS A 78 -20.77 -6.55 -7.01
N LYS A 79 -19.54 -6.93 -6.69
CA LYS A 79 -18.55 -7.39 -7.67
C LYS A 79 -18.98 -8.66 -8.40
N TRP A 80 -19.60 -9.61 -7.71
CA TRP A 80 -20.12 -10.83 -8.32
C TRP A 80 -21.28 -10.51 -9.28
N PHE A 81 -22.22 -9.69 -8.83
CA PHE A 81 -23.35 -9.20 -9.62
C PHE A 81 -22.88 -8.44 -10.87
N PHE A 82 -21.96 -7.49 -10.73
CA PHE A 82 -21.38 -6.79 -11.89
C PHE A 82 -20.61 -7.74 -12.80
N ARG A 83 -19.86 -8.72 -12.28
CA ARG A 83 -19.21 -9.73 -13.11
C ARG A 83 -20.23 -10.55 -13.91
N PHE A 84 -21.36 -10.90 -13.29
CA PHE A 84 -22.43 -11.63 -13.96
C PHE A 84 -23.10 -10.78 -15.05
N ILE A 85 -23.48 -9.55 -14.71
CA ILE A 85 -24.06 -8.57 -15.65
C ILE A 85 -23.14 -8.33 -16.85
N ARG A 86 -21.83 -8.16 -16.62
CA ARG A 86 -20.84 -7.95 -17.70
C ARG A 86 -20.72 -9.14 -18.67
N LYS A 87 -21.10 -10.34 -18.25
CA LYS A 87 -21.12 -11.53 -19.12
C LYS A 87 -22.36 -11.61 -20.01
N LEU A 88 -23.39 -10.79 -19.76
CA LEU A 88 -24.56 -10.73 -20.63
C LEU A 88 -24.15 -10.16 -21.99
N PRO A 89 -24.58 -10.77 -23.11
CA PRO A 89 -24.08 -10.43 -24.45
C PRO A 89 -24.34 -8.97 -24.83
N ILE A 90 -25.48 -8.41 -24.44
CA ILE A 90 -25.85 -7.01 -24.71
C ILE A 90 -24.91 -6.04 -23.98
N ILE A 91 -24.69 -6.28 -22.68
CA ILE A 91 -23.88 -5.38 -21.83
C ILE A 91 -22.39 -5.52 -22.17
N GLY A 92 -21.94 -6.74 -22.45
CA GLY A 92 -20.60 -6.99 -22.97
C GLY A 92 -20.33 -6.24 -24.27
N HIS A 93 -21.33 -6.14 -25.17
CA HIS A 93 -21.20 -5.36 -26.40
C HIS A 93 -21.02 -3.86 -26.13
N ILE A 94 -21.86 -3.27 -25.25
CA ILE A 94 -21.76 -1.85 -24.87
C ILE A 94 -20.40 -1.54 -24.21
N ILE A 95 -19.92 -2.42 -23.33
CA ILE A 95 -18.61 -2.24 -22.68
C ILE A 95 -17.48 -2.31 -23.71
N LYS A 96 -17.53 -3.28 -24.64
CA LYS A 96 -16.55 -3.37 -25.72
C LYS A 96 -16.56 -2.12 -26.59
N GLN A 97 -17.73 -1.60 -26.95
CA GLN A 97 -17.84 -0.34 -27.69
C GLN A 97 -17.17 0.83 -26.94
N GLN A 98 -17.40 0.94 -25.62
CA GLN A 98 -16.76 1.99 -24.82
C GLN A 98 -15.24 1.79 -24.71
N ILE A 99 -14.76 0.54 -24.61
CA ILE A 99 -13.33 0.22 -24.64
C ILE A 99 -12.73 0.63 -25.98
N TYR A 100 -13.33 0.24 -27.11
CA TYR A 100 -12.85 0.60 -28.44
C TYR A 100 -12.86 2.11 -28.64
N LYS A 101 -13.94 2.80 -28.26
CA LYS A 101 -14.01 4.27 -28.27
C LYS A 101 -12.87 4.89 -27.46
N THR A 102 -12.58 4.35 -26.27
CA THR A 102 -11.48 4.84 -25.42
C THR A 102 -10.12 4.57 -26.07
N LEU A 103 -9.93 3.40 -26.68
CA LEU A 103 -8.71 3.07 -27.42
C LEU A 103 -8.53 3.99 -28.64
N ASP A 104 -9.60 4.29 -29.35
CA ASP A 104 -9.60 5.19 -30.50
C ASP A 104 -9.28 6.63 -30.04
N GLU A 105 -9.88 7.10 -28.95
CA GLU A 105 -9.56 8.40 -28.34
C GLU A 105 -8.10 8.49 -27.86
N MET A 106 -7.57 7.41 -27.27
CA MET A 106 -6.16 7.33 -26.88
C MET A 106 -5.24 7.35 -28.10
N SER A 107 -5.57 6.56 -29.14
CA SER A 107 -4.82 6.51 -30.40
C SER A 107 -4.84 7.86 -31.12
N ALA A 108 -5.98 8.56 -31.13
CA ALA A 108 -6.12 9.90 -31.71
C ALA A 108 -5.27 10.95 -30.96
N LYS A 109 -5.14 10.82 -29.63
CA LYS A 109 -4.29 11.68 -28.80
C LYS A 109 -2.79 11.37 -28.93
N LEU A 110 -2.45 10.22 -29.52
CA LEU A 110 -1.08 9.76 -29.72
C LEU A 110 -0.83 9.49 -31.21
N PRO A 111 -0.92 10.53 -32.07
CA PRO A 111 -0.85 10.37 -33.52
C PRO A 111 0.45 9.73 -34.01
N PHE A 112 1.54 9.82 -33.24
CA PHE A 112 2.81 9.14 -33.51
C PHE A 112 2.73 7.60 -33.42
N LEU A 113 1.72 7.05 -32.74
CA LEU A 113 1.47 5.60 -32.72
C LEU A 113 0.85 5.08 -34.02
N GLN A 114 0.32 5.96 -34.87
CA GLN A 114 -0.34 5.58 -36.12
C GLN A 114 0.65 5.32 -37.26
N ASP A 115 1.91 5.76 -37.13
CA ASP A 115 2.96 5.45 -38.10
C ASP A 115 3.51 4.03 -37.90
N GLN A 116 2.68 3.02 -38.18
CA GLN A 116 3.01 1.60 -37.98
C GLN A 116 4.15 1.08 -38.89
N LYS A 117 4.61 1.86 -39.86
CA LYS A 117 5.42 1.33 -40.97
C LYS A 117 6.88 1.05 -40.61
N ASN A 118 7.40 1.57 -39.49
CA ASN A 118 8.84 1.53 -39.17
C ASN A 118 9.18 1.08 -37.73
N TYR A 119 8.29 0.35 -37.05
CA TYR A 119 8.60 -0.20 -35.74
C TYR A 119 9.52 -1.42 -35.85
N LEU A 120 10.60 -1.43 -35.07
CA LEU A 120 11.40 -2.62 -34.87
C LEU A 120 10.61 -3.59 -33.97
N THR A 121 10.11 -4.68 -34.55
CA THR A 121 9.32 -5.70 -33.84
C THR A 121 10.12 -6.96 -33.50
N SER A 122 11.34 -7.06 -34.01
CA SER A 122 12.29 -8.13 -33.74
C SER A 122 13.70 -7.57 -33.54
N LEU A 123 14.54 -8.34 -32.85
CA LEU A 123 15.96 -8.02 -32.74
C LEU A 123 16.61 -8.16 -34.14
N PRO A 124 17.42 -7.18 -34.60
CA PRO A 124 18.14 -7.29 -35.86
C PRO A 124 19.02 -8.54 -35.91
N ALA A 125 19.07 -9.22 -37.05
CA ALA A 125 19.92 -10.40 -37.23
C ALA A 125 21.42 -10.09 -37.12
N THR A 126 21.80 -8.86 -37.50
CA THR A 126 23.15 -8.31 -37.35
C THR A 126 23.09 -7.05 -36.50
N GLY A 127 24.04 -6.90 -35.58
CA GLY A 127 24.15 -5.71 -34.75
C GLY A 127 24.37 -4.46 -35.60
N LEU A 128 23.64 -3.39 -35.30
CA LEU A 128 23.84 -2.09 -35.95
C LEU A 128 25.21 -1.54 -35.58
N SER A 129 25.87 -0.90 -36.54
CA SER A 129 27.10 -0.14 -36.26
C SER A 129 26.79 1.08 -35.39
N GLN A 130 27.78 1.59 -34.67
CA GLN A 130 27.62 2.78 -33.83
C GLN A 130 27.09 4.01 -34.62
N PRO A 131 27.58 4.33 -35.84
CA PRO A 131 27.04 5.43 -36.63
C PRO A 131 25.56 5.22 -37.02
N GLU A 132 25.17 4.00 -37.37
CA GLU A 132 23.77 3.68 -37.69
C GLU A 132 22.86 3.82 -36.48
N LEU A 133 23.32 3.37 -35.31
CA LEU A 133 22.57 3.51 -34.06
C LEU A 133 22.38 4.98 -33.69
N LEU A 134 23.44 5.80 -33.75
CA LEU A 134 23.36 7.23 -33.46
C LEU A 134 22.45 7.97 -34.44
N LYS A 135 22.49 7.60 -35.73
CA LYS A 135 21.56 8.12 -36.73
C LYS A 135 20.11 7.80 -36.35
N LYS A 136 19.83 6.55 -35.97
CA LYS A 136 18.49 6.09 -35.56
C LYS A 136 18.01 6.77 -34.28
N MET A 137 18.90 6.98 -33.31
CA MET A 137 18.62 7.78 -32.11
C MET A 137 18.24 9.22 -32.47
N LYS A 138 18.94 9.84 -33.44
CA LYS A 138 18.63 11.20 -33.90
C LYS A 138 17.25 11.24 -34.56
N GLU A 139 16.95 10.29 -35.44
CA GLU A 139 15.62 10.13 -36.08
C GLU A 139 14.49 10.07 -35.03
N TYR A 140 14.68 9.31 -33.95
CA TYR A 140 13.71 9.25 -32.85
C TYR A 140 13.61 10.53 -32.04
N SER A 141 14.72 11.20 -31.77
CA SER A 141 14.68 12.47 -31.03
C SER A 141 13.95 13.59 -31.78
N THR A 142 13.93 13.53 -33.12
CA THR A 142 13.29 14.53 -33.99
C THR A 142 11.91 14.13 -34.51
N SER A 143 11.40 12.94 -34.11
CA SER A 143 10.11 12.42 -34.62
C SER A 143 8.89 13.07 -33.95
N GLY A 144 9.09 13.76 -32.83
CA GLY A 144 8.03 14.46 -32.12
C GLY A 144 7.72 15.82 -32.77
N ASN A 145 6.43 16.13 -32.90
CA ASN A 145 5.95 17.45 -33.37
C ASN A 145 5.92 18.51 -32.27
N VAL A 146 6.37 18.19 -31.05
CA VAL A 146 6.31 19.06 -29.88
C VAL A 146 7.72 19.51 -29.53
N HIS A 147 7.99 20.81 -29.70
CA HIS A 147 9.22 21.46 -29.29
C HIS A 147 9.02 22.01 -27.87
N TRP A 148 9.54 21.30 -26.86
CA TRP A 148 9.42 21.71 -25.47
C TRP A 148 10.31 22.91 -25.14
N GLU A 149 11.36 23.12 -25.95
CA GLU A 149 12.31 24.23 -25.90
C GLU A 149 11.61 25.59 -26.15
N ASP A 150 10.46 25.60 -26.81
CA ASP A 150 9.62 26.79 -27.02
C ASP A 150 8.88 27.24 -25.74
N CYS A 151 9.09 26.57 -24.59
CA CYS A 151 8.42 26.84 -23.32
C CYS A 151 6.88 26.74 -23.36
N LYS A 152 6.32 26.01 -24.34
CA LYS A 152 4.87 25.82 -24.52
C LYS A 152 4.32 24.54 -23.89
N VAL A 153 5.17 23.75 -23.24
CA VAL A 153 4.80 22.48 -22.61
C VAL A 153 4.78 22.67 -21.10
N SER A 154 3.59 22.64 -20.50
CA SER A 154 3.42 22.78 -19.05
C SER A 154 4.06 21.61 -18.28
N GLY A 155 4.89 21.91 -17.30
CA GLY A 155 5.56 20.91 -16.46
C GLY A 155 6.69 20.21 -17.20
N THR A 156 6.48 18.97 -17.64
CA THR A 156 7.35 18.05 -18.41
C THR A 156 8.87 18.18 -18.24
N VAL A 157 9.50 19.27 -18.67
CA VAL A 157 10.94 19.56 -18.54
C VAL A 157 11.15 20.79 -17.63
N TYR A 158 11.79 20.59 -16.48
CA TYR A 158 11.92 21.63 -15.44
C TYR A 158 13.10 22.59 -15.67
N SER A 159 14.10 22.19 -16.46
CA SER A 159 15.22 23.03 -16.88
C SER A 159 15.69 22.60 -18.27
N GLY A 160 15.99 23.57 -19.12
CA GLY A 160 16.55 23.37 -20.47
C GLY A 160 17.93 23.99 -20.64
N ASP A 161 18.61 24.38 -19.56
CA ASP A 161 19.93 25.01 -19.63
C ASP A 161 20.98 24.03 -20.15
N GLU A 162 21.56 24.35 -21.30
CA GLU A 162 22.57 23.54 -21.98
C GLU A 162 23.81 23.31 -21.09
N LYS A 163 24.21 24.29 -20.28
CA LYS A 163 25.35 24.12 -19.36
C LYS A 163 25.06 23.07 -18.31
N LEU A 164 23.85 23.08 -17.77
CA LEU A 164 23.39 22.08 -16.80
C LEU A 164 23.30 20.70 -17.45
N VAL A 165 22.73 20.59 -18.65
CA VAL A 165 22.64 19.31 -19.37
C VAL A 165 24.03 18.71 -19.61
N ASN A 166 24.98 19.51 -20.08
CA ASN A 166 26.35 19.08 -20.32
C ASN A 166 27.06 18.61 -19.04
N LEU A 167 26.78 19.24 -17.90
CA LEU A 167 27.28 18.79 -16.61
C LEU A 167 26.65 17.43 -16.21
N LEU A 168 25.32 17.30 -16.32
CA LEU A 168 24.60 16.08 -15.93
C LEU A 168 24.99 14.88 -16.78
N VAL A 169 25.23 15.05 -18.09
CA VAL A 169 25.72 13.98 -18.98
C VAL A 169 27.09 13.48 -18.53
N LYS A 170 28.02 14.37 -18.17
CA LYS A 170 29.35 13.99 -17.66
C LYS A 170 29.27 13.26 -16.33
N VAL A 171 28.39 13.70 -15.44
CA VAL A 171 28.15 12.99 -14.16
C VAL A 171 27.58 11.59 -14.43
N TYR A 172 26.61 11.46 -15.33
CA TYR A 172 26.06 10.15 -15.69
C TYR A 172 27.13 9.23 -16.31
N GLU A 173 27.95 9.75 -17.22
CA GLU A 173 29.04 9.02 -17.85
C GLU A 173 30.00 8.40 -16.83
N GLU A 174 30.40 9.17 -15.80
CA GLU A 174 31.28 8.70 -14.73
C GLU A 174 30.68 7.53 -13.91
N PHE A 175 29.36 7.53 -13.71
CA PHE A 175 28.66 6.55 -12.87
C PHE A 175 27.79 5.55 -13.65
N ALA A 176 27.96 5.45 -14.97
CA ALA A 176 27.07 4.67 -15.85
C ALA A 176 26.95 3.18 -15.47
N TRP A 177 27.99 2.61 -14.86
CA TRP A 177 28.04 1.21 -14.42
C TRP A 177 27.83 1.03 -12.92
N ALA A 178 27.60 2.12 -12.19
CA ALA A 178 27.42 2.04 -10.75
C ALA A 178 26.07 1.41 -10.39
N ASN A 179 26.09 0.50 -9.42
CA ASN A 179 24.89 -0.16 -8.92
C ASN A 179 24.83 -0.05 -7.38
N PRO A 180 23.92 0.78 -6.82
CA PRO A 180 23.81 0.98 -5.37
C PRO A 180 23.50 -0.29 -4.56
N LEU A 181 23.08 -1.39 -5.21
CA LEU A 181 22.92 -2.70 -4.56
C LEU A 181 24.23 -3.25 -3.99
N HIS A 182 25.38 -2.83 -4.52
CA HIS A 182 26.72 -3.27 -4.12
C HIS A 182 27.52 -2.11 -3.50
N PRO A 183 27.19 -1.65 -2.29
CA PRO A 183 27.81 -0.48 -1.67
C PRO A 183 29.29 -0.69 -1.28
N ASP A 184 29.72 -1.94 -1.16
CA ASP A 184 31.12 -2.34 -1.00
C ASP A 184 31.96 -2.10 -2.25
N ILE A 185 31.35 -2.24 -3.43
CA ILE A 185 31.98 -2.00 -4.73
C ILE A 185 31.84 -0.53 -5.15
N PHE A 186 30.69 0.10 -4.87
CA PHE A 186 30.37 1.48 -5.25
C PHE A 186 30.13 2.40 -4.04
N PRO A 187 31.12 2.58 -3.15
CA PRO A 187 30.96 3.40 -1.94
C PRO A 187 30.73 4.88 -2.26
N GLY A 188 31.21 5.36 -3.41
CA GLY A 188 31.00 6.74 -3.88
C GLY A 188 29.53 7.07 -4.11
N VAL A 189 28.79 6.21 -4.83
CA VAL A 189 27.34 6.42 -5.05
C VAL A 189 26.56 6.32 -3.76
N ARG A 190 26.88 5.34 -2.90
CA ARG A 190 26.27 5.24 -1.56
C ARG A 190 26.46 6.52 -0.74
N LYS A 191 27.64 7.14 -0.81
CA LYS A 191 27.93 8.41 -0.14
C LYS A 191 27.07 9.53 -0.72
N MET A 192 27.03 9.67 -2.05
CA MET A 192 26.21 10.70 -2.72
C MET A 192 24.72 10.56 -2.35
N GLU A 193 24.14 9.36 -2.36
CA GLU A 193 22.75 9.15 -1.97
C GLU A 193 22.49 9.59 -0.51
N ALA A 194 23.40 9.26 0.41
CA ALA A 194 23.27 9.66 1.81
C ALA A 194 23.37 11.18 2.00
N GLU A 195 24.25 11.85 1.26
CA GLU A 195 24.40 13.30 1.29
C GLU A 195 23.18 14.02 0.71
N VAL A 196 22.62 13.56 -0.41
CA VAL A 196 21.39 14.10 -0.99
C VAL A 196 20.22 13.97 -0.03
N VAL A 197 20.04 12.81 0.60
CA VAL A 197 19.00 12.60 1.62
C VAL A 197 19.19 13.56 2.79
N ARG A 198 20.43 13.75 3.27
CA ARG A 198 20.70 14.68 4.38
C ARG A 198 20.44 16.13 3.98
N MET A 199 20.88 16.57 2.80
CA MET A 199 20.60 17.92 2.30
C MET A 199 19.09 18.17 2.17
N ALA A 200 18.33 17.21 1.64
CA ALA A 200 16.88 17.30 1.58
C ALA A 200 16.24 17.37 2.97
N CYS A 201 16.67 16.52 3.91
CA CYS A 201 16.23 16.60 5.30
C CYS A 201 16.47 18.00 5.89
N THR A 202 17.66 18.56 5.72
CA THR A 202 18.01 19.90 6.22
C THR A 202 17.15 20.99 5.55
N LEU A 203 16.89 20.89 4.25
CA LEU A 203 16.01 21.81 3.51
C LEU A 203 14.58 21.84 4.08
N PHE A 204 14.09 20.68 4.52
CA PHE A 204 12.79 20.54 5.20
C PHE A 204 12.88 20.72 6.73
N HIS A 205 13.95 21.31 7.25
CA HIS A 205 14.18 21.56 8.68
C HIS A 205 14.14 20.28 9.56
N GLY A 206 14.52 19.14 8.98
CA GLY A 206 14.67 17.88 9.69
C GLY A 206 15.84 17.92 10.66
N GLY A 207 15.57 17.68 11.94
CA GLY A 207 16.59 17.56 12.99
C GLY A 207 17.50 16.33 12.81
N PRO A 208 18.41 16.06 13.77
CA PRO A 208 19.39 14.97 13.63
C PRO A 208 18.77 13.58 13.53
N LYS A 209 17.55 13.39 14.03
CA LYS A 209 16.80 12.13 13.95
C LYS A 209 16.07 11.93 12.62
N SER A 210 16.02 12.93 11.74
CA SER A 210 15.41 12.75 10.42
C SER A 210 16.27 11.85 9.54
N CYS A 211 15.61 11.06 8.71
CA CYS A 211 16.23 10.12 7.78
C CYS A 211 15.37 9.98 6.52
N GLY A 212 15.91 9.30 5.51
CA GLY A 212 15.20 9.02 4.27
C GLY A 212 16.01 8.10 3.36
N THR A 213 15.49 7.88 2.15
CA THR A 213 16.12 7.09 1.09
C THR A 213 15.91 7.79 -0.24
N MET A 214 16.85 7.61 -1.17
CA MET A 214 16.63 7.96 -2.57
C MET A 214 15.58 7.02 -3.18
N THR A 215 14.82 7.51 -4.17
CA THR A 215 13.83 6.71 -4.92
C THR A 215 13.88 7.12 -6.38
N SER A 216 13.31 6.31 -7.27
CA SER A 216 13.23 6.58 -8.70
C SER A 216 12.33 7.77 -9.07
N GLY A 217 11.48 8.24 -8.15
CA GLY A 217 10.63 9.41 -8.35
C GLY A 217 9.47 9.51 -7.37
N GLY A 218 8.65 10.55 -7.55
CA GLY A 218 7.57 10.87 -6.60
C GLY A 218 6.52 9.76 -6.40
N THR A 219 6.25 8.94 -7.43
CA THR A 219 5.32 7.80 -7.28
C THR A 219 5.90 6.74 -6.34
N GLU A 220 7.17 6.37 -6.48
CA GLU A 220 7.80 5.39 -5.59
C GLU A 220 7.90 5.93 -4.15
N SER A 221 8.24 7.21 -3.98
CA SER A 221 8.24 7.87 -2.67
C SER A 221 6.87 7.74 -1.96
N ILE A 222 5.76 8.00 -2.67
CA ILE A 222 4.40 7.84 -2.12
C ILE A 222 4.09 6.38 -1.82
N LEU A 223 4.49 5.45 -2.68
CA LEU A 223 4.26 4.02 -2.44
C LEU A 223 4.99 3.54 -1.18
N LEU A 224 6.27 3.91 -1.01
CA LEU A 224 7.08 3.50 0.14
C LEU A 224 6.53 4.06 1.45
N VAL A 225 6.08 5.32 1.48
CA VAL A 225 5.52 5.90 2.71
C VAL A 225 4.19 5.25 3.09
N CYS A 226 3.31 4.98 2.11
CA CYS A 226 2.06 4.25 2.36
C CYS A 226 2.32 2.83 2.88
N LYS A 227 3.32 2.14 2.31
CA LYS A 227 3.74 0.80 2.76
C LYS A 227 4.29 0.85 4.19
N ALA A 228 5.14 1.82 4.52
CA ALA A 228 5.71 1.97 5.85
C ALA A 228 4.63 2.20 6.92
N TYR A 229 3.67 3.11 6.67
CA TYR A 229 2.57 3.36 7.61
C TYR A 229 1.61 2.17 7.73
N ARG A 230 1.39 1.41 6.66
CA ARG A 230 0.61 0.16 6.72
C ARG A 230 1.29 -0.87 7.62
N ASP A 231 2.59 -1.07 7.47
CA ASP A 231 3.32 -2.05 8.27
C ASP A 231 3.33 -1.65 9.75
N LEU A 232 3.50 -0.36 10.04
CA LEU A 232 3.33 0.18 11.39
C LEU A 232 1.91 -0.04 11.94
N ALA A 233 0.88 0.09 11.10
CA ALA A 233 -0.49 -0.19 11.50
C ALA A 233 -0.69 -1.68 11.82
N TYR A 234 -0.06 -2.59 11.07
CA TYR A 234 -0.06 -4.03 11.37
C TYR A 234 0.61 -4.34 12.70
N GLU A 235 1.74 -3.71 13.03
CA GLU A 235 2.40 -3.84 14.33
C GLU A 235 1.48 -3.37 15.48
N LYS A 236 0.63 -2.38 15.22
CA LYS A 236 -0.42 -1.92 16.16
C LYS A 236 -1.69 -2.78 16.17
N GLY A 237 -1.72 -3.91 15.46
CA GLY A 237 -2.85 -4.83 15.41
C GLY A 237 -3.97 -4.44 14.43
N ILE A 238 -3.79 -3.39 13.61
CA ILE A 238 -4.79 -2.93 12.64
C ILE A 238 -4.75 -3.82 11.39
N LYS A 239 -5.64 -4.80 11.30
CA LYS A 239 -5.69 -5.77 10.18
C LYS A 239 -6.07 -5.15 8.82
N TYR A 240 -6.87 -4.08 8.83
CA TYR A 240 -7.34 -3.41 7.61
C TYR A 240 -7.05 -1.90 7.70
N PRO A 241 -5.82 -1.47 7.38
CA PRO A 241 -5.44 -0.07 7.45
C PRO A 241 -6.26 0.80 6.50
N GLU A 242 -6.62 1.98 6.98
CA GLU A 242 -7.28 3.02 6.19
C GLU A 242 -6.36 4.24 6.07
N MET A 243 -6.38 4.91 4.91
CA MET A 243 -5.71 6.18 4.71
C MET A 243 -6.71 7.23 4.23
N LEU A 244 -6.63 8.40 4.85
CA LEU A 244 -7.49 9.54 4.55
C LEU A 244 -6.67 10.52 3.73
N VAL A 245 -7.10 10.82 2.51
CA VAL A 245 -6.41 11.76 1.62
C VAL A 245 -7.42 12.70 0.97
N PRO A 246 -7.05 13.96 0.66
CA PRO A 246 -7.90 14.85 -0.11
C PRO A 246 -8.26 14.27 -1.49
N ILE A 247 -9.40 14.67 -2.07
CA ILE A 247 -9.74 14.32 -3.46
C ILE A 247 -8.69 14.80 -4.48
N SER A 248 -7.95 15.88 -4.17
CA SER A 248 -6.86 16.39 -5.00
C SER A 248 -5.53 15.64 -4.85
N ALA A 249 -5.43 14.68 -3.91
CA ALA A 249 -4.19 13.96 -3.69
C ALA A 249 -3.81 13.13 -4.93
N HIS A 250 -2.50 13.11 -5.24
CA HIS A 250 -1.93 12.48 -6.43
C HIS A 250 -2.41 11.03 -6.63
N ALA A 251 -2.64 10.62 -7.87
CA ALA A 251 -3.16 9.28 -8.22
C ALA A 251 -2.28 8.11 -7.73
N ALA A 252 -1.02 8.37 -7.36
CA ALA A 252 -0.16 7.39 -6.72
C ALA A 252 -0.72 6.86 -5.38
N PHE A 253 -1.55 7.65 -4.67
CA PHE A 253 -2.26 7.16 -3.48
C PHE A 253 -3.28 6.07 -3.84
N ASP A 254 -4.03 6.19 -4.95
CA ASP A 254 -4.91 5.10 -5.39
C ASP A 254 -4.12 3.84 -5.76
N LYS A 255 -2.97 4.03 -6.43
CA LYS A 255 -2.06 2.94 -6.76
C LYS A 255 -1.57 2.24 -5.49
N ALA A 256 -1.16 3.00 -4.47
CA ALA A 256 -0.75 2.49 -3.17
C ALA A 256 -1.90 1.74 -2.47
N ALA A 257 -3.10 2.31 -2.46
CA ALA A 257 -4.31 1.72 -1.90
C ALA A 257 -4.54 0.32 -2.48
N HIS A 258 -4.48 0.24 -3.82
CA HIS A 258 -4.70 -1.00 -4.55
C HIS A 258 -3.57 -2.02 -4.32
N TYR A 259 -2.30 -1.62 -4.45
CA TYR A 259 -1.15 -2.51 -4.32
C TYR A 259 -1.00 -3.07 -2.91
N PHE A 260 -1.21 -2.22 -1.90
CA PHE A 260 -0.94 -2.56 -0.51
C PHE A 260 -2.21 -2.91 0.29
N ARG A 261 -3.37 -2.94 -0.38
CA ARG A 261 -4.69 -3.23 0.21
C ARG A 261 -5.03 -2.32 1.39
N ILE A 262 -4.76 -1.03 1.21
CA ILE A 262 -5.12 0.02 2.16
C ILE A 262 -6.45 0.59 1.69
N LYS A 263 -7.44 0.69 2.59
CA LYS A 263 -8.70 1.35 2.25
C LYS A 263 -8.45 2.86 2.13
N ILE A 264 -8.78 3.43 0.98
CA ILE A 264 -8.65 4.87 0.74
C ILE A 264 -9.97 5.57 1.02
N VAL A 265 -9.92 6.62 1.84
CA VAL A 265 -11.05 7.51 2.14
C VAL A 265 -10.72 8.88 1.57
N ARG A 266 -11.59 9.39 0.71
CA ARG A 266 -11.41 10.67 0.03
C ARG A 266 -12.13 11.78 0.77
N ILE A 267 -11.37 12.78 1.20
CA ILE A 267 -11.88 13.94 1.92
C ILE A 267 -12.17 15.07 0.92
N PRO A 268 -13.35 15.71 0.97
CA PRO A 268 -13.70 16.80 0.07
C PRO A 268 -12.80 18.03 0.29
N LEU A 269 -12.82 18.93 -0.70
CA LEU A 269 -12.16 20.22 -0.60
C LEU A 269 -13.18 21.30 -0.22
N THR A 270 -12.66 22.35 0.40
CA THR A 270 -13.32 23.64 0.56
C THR A 270 -13.38 24.38 -0.78
N GLU A 271 -14.14 25.47 -0.83
CA GLU A 271 -14.20 26.34 -2.02
C GLU A 271 -12.83 26.90 -2.42
N LEU A 272 -11.89 27.01 -1.47
CA LEU A 272 -10.51 27.42 -1.69
C LEU A 272 -9.59 26.31 -2.21
N MET A 273 -10.15 25.16 -2.61
CA MET A 273 -9.41 23.97 -3.06
C MET A 273 -8.45 23.39 -2.02
N GLN A 274 -8.66 23.69 -0.74
CA GLN A 274 -7.94 23.11 0.39
C GLN A 274 -8.74 21.97 1.01
N VAL A 275 -8.07 21.01 1.65
CA VAL A 275 -8.75 19.90 2.35
C VAL A 275 -9.68 20.41 3.44
N ASP A 276 -10.90 19.88 3.52
CA ASP A 276 -11.80 20.17 4.63
C ASP A 276 -11.34 19.43 5.90
N VAL A 277 -10.66 20.18 6.78
CA VAL A 277 -10.11 19.66 8.04
C VAL A 277 -11.22 19.24 9.03
N LYS A 278 -12.42 19.82 8.94
CA LYS A 278 -13.55 19.42 9.81
C LYS A 278 -14.01 18.02 9.45
N VAL A 279 -14.18 17.75 8.15
CA VAL A 279 -14.56 16.40 7.66
C VAL A 279 -13.45 15.38 7.95
N LEU A 280 -12.17 15.78 7.81
CA LEU A 280 -11.03 14.95 8.17
C LEU A 280 -11.05 14.59 9.67
N SER A 281 -11.21 15.59 10.56
CA SER A 281 -11.25 15.39 12.02
C SER A 281 -12.44 14.51 12.44
N TRP A 282 -13.60 14.68 11.81
CA TRP A 282 -14.78 13.89 12.11
C TRP A 282 -14.57 12.39 11.82
N HIS A 283 -13.88 12.05 10.73
CA HIS A 283 -13.54 10.65 10.43
C HIS A 283 -12.66 10.00 11.50
N PHE A 284 -11.71 10.74 12.08
CA PHE A 284 -10.87 10.21 13.17
C PHE A 284 -11.67 9.97 14.46
N GLN A 285 -12.66 10.81 14.77
CA GLN A 285 -13.46 10.70 15.99
C GLN A 285 -14.49 9.57 15.94
N MET A 286 -15.03 9.26 14.76
CA MET A 286 -16.07 8.22 14.60
C MET A 286 -15.50 6.78 14.62
N PHE A 287 -14.20 6.61 14.39
CA PHE A 287 -13.52 5.31 14.43
C PHE A 287 -12.35 5.34 15.43
N PRO A 288 -12.61 5.41 16.75
CA PRO A 288 -11.57 5.44 17.78
C PRO A 288 -10.98 4.04 17.98
N ILE A 289 -10.25 3.52 17.00
CA ILE A 289 -9.36 2.38 17.21
C ILE A 289 -8.06 2.94 17.79
N HIS A 290 -7.99 2.99 19.13
CA HIS A 290 -6.78 3.26 19.94
C HIS A 290 -5.71 4.16 19.30
N PHE A 291 -6.11 5.34 18.84
CA PHE A 291 -5.17 6.37 18.42
C PHE A 291 -5.08 7.41 19.52
N GLU A 292 -3.95 7.43 20.25
CA GLU A 292 -3.55 8.61 21.01
C GLU A 292 -3.32 9.76 20.02
N LEU A 293 -4.38 10.52 19.76
CA LEU A 293 -4.40 11.68 18.86
C LEU A 293 -3.37 12.76 19.26
N ASN A 294 -2.86 12.71 20.49
CA ASN A 294 -2.03 13.76 21.07
C ASN A 294 -0.63 13.89 20.46
N ARG A 295 -0.08 12.87 19.76
CA ARG A 295 1.29 12.96 19.20
C ARG A 295 1.41 13.49 17.77
N VAL A 296 0.32 13.54 17.00
CA VAL A 296 0.38 13.94 15.57
C VAL A 296 -0.08 15.39 15.34
N ILE A 297 -0.87 15.96 16.26
CA ILE A 297 -1.40 17.32 16.14
C ILE A 297 -0.53 18.37 16.86
N GLU A 298 0.24 17.99 17.90
CA GLU A 298 1.13 18.93 18.61
C GLU A 298 2.14 19.67 17.72
N PRO A 299 2.81 19.04 16.73
CA PRO A 299 3.77 19.77 15.88
C PRO A 299 3.14 20.84 14.98
N LEU A 300 1.82 20.78 14.74
CA LEU A 300 1.11 21.78 13.93
C LEU A 300 0.59 22.95 14.77
N ARG A 301 0.51 22.80 16.11
CA ARG A 301 0.10 23.87 17.02
C ARG A 301 1.27 24.78 17.41
N ASP A 302 2.48 24.22 17.47
CA ASP A 302 3.71 24.97 17.79
C ASP A 302 4.31 25.72 16.59
N ALA A 303 3.84 25.44 15.36
CA ALA A 303 4.22 26.19 14.16
C ALA A 303 3.51 27.57 14.04
N GLY A 304 2.65 27.92 15.00
CA GLY A 304 1.94 29.20 15.07
C GLY A 304 2.70 30.35 15.76
N GLY A 305 3.97 30.16 16.10
CA GLY A 305 4.82 31.18 16.70
C GLY A 305 5.51 32.08 15.67
N TRP A 306 4.74 32.87 14.92
CA TRP A 306 5.31 34.03 14.21
C TRP A 306 5.52 35.17 15.22
N LYS A 307 6.78 35.40 15.59
CA LYS A 307 7.32 36.72 15.93
C LYS A 307 8.52 36.97 15.03
#